data_AF-A0A3P6PZF5-F1
#
_entry.id   AF-A0A3P6PZF5-F1
#
_cell.length_a   1.000
_cell.length_b   1.000
_cell.length_c   1.000
_cell.angle_alpha   90.00
_cell.angle_beta   90.00
_cell.angle_gamma   90.00
#
_symmetry.space_group_name_H-M   'P 1'
#
loop_
_entity.id
_entity.type
_entity.pdbx_description
1 polymer ?
#
loop_
_entity_poly.entity_id
_entity_poly.type
_entity_poly.pdbx_seq_one_letter_code
_entity_poly.pdbx_strand_id
1 'polypeptide(L)'
;MSMVIPPMERNGGGQIVVMSSILSFNPFPYLGAYCAAKTVMTFLCETIDWEWPTIKVQCLTPSVVATNMTFYKERSILVNTVQNFARQAVGTLGLVNCTTGSFLHEMHVSSDLVVLLRLLLLIRSDLM
;
A
#
# COMPACT_ATOMS: atom_id res chain seq x y z
N MET A 1 4.35 -7.59 -16.74
CA MET A 1 5.60 -6.81 -16.60
C MET A 1 6.52 -6.98 -17.81
N SER A 2 6.63 -8.18 -18.40
CA SER A 2 7.39 -8.46 -19.63
C SER A 2 7.08 -7.56 -20.83
N MET A 3 5.89 -6.96 -20.90
CA MET A 3 5.53 -6.00 -21.97
C MET A 3 6.15 -4.61 -21.78
N VAL A 4 6.33 -4.16 -20.52
CA VAL A 4 6.75 -2.79 -20.20
C VAL A 4 8.23 -2.69 -19.84
N ILE A 5 8.81 -3.75 -19.29
CA ILE A 5 10.22 -3.76 -18.88
C ILE A 5 11.18 -3.55 -20.06
N PRO A 6 11.09 -4.31 -21.18
CA PRO A 6 12.01 -4.12 -22.31
C PRO A 6 12.01 -2.71 -22.90
N PRO A 7 10.86 -2.04 -23.14
CA PRO A 7 10.88 -0.66 -23.60
C PRO A 7 11.38 0.33 -22.54
N MET A 8 11.16 0.10 -21.24
CA MET A 8 11.71 0.97 -20.19
C MET A 8 13.24 0.89 -20.13
N GLU A 9 13.81 -0.32 -20.11
CA GLU A 9 15.26 -0.53 -20.15
C GLU A 9 15.90 0.14 -21.38
N ARG A 10 15.30 -0.01 -22.57
CA ARG A 10 15.79 0.65 -23.79
C ARG A 10 15.80 2.17 -23.73
N ASN A 11 14.96 2.77 -22.89
CA ASN A 11 14.88 4.23 -22.71
C ASN A 11 15.66 4.73 -21.48
N GLY A 12 16.51 3.89 -20.88
CA GLY A 12 17.34 4.27 -19.73
C GLY A 12 16.68 4.06 -18.36
N GLY A 13 15.58 3.30 -18.30
CA GLY A 13 14.89 2.95 -17.08
C GLY A 13 13.54 3.65 -16.90
N GLY A 14 13.02 3.65 -15.67
CA GLY A 14 11.81 4.38 -15.33
C GLY A 14 11.19 3.99 -13.99
N GLN A 15 9.97 4.50 -13.75
CA GLN A 15 9.22 4.26 -12.52
C GLN A 15 7.95 3.47 -12.82
N ILE A 16 7.76 2.36 -12.12
CA ILE A 16 6.49 1.62 -12.08
C ILE A 16 5.84 1.90 -10.73
N VAL A 17 4.53 2.16 -10.74
CA VAL A 17 3.73 2.33 -9.53
C VAL A 17 2.62 1.29 -9.54
N VAL A 18 2.54 0.53 -8.46
CA VAL A 18 1.61 -0.58 -8.32
C VAL A 18 0.65 -0.31 -7.17
N MET A 19 -0.65 -0.49 -7.42
CA MET A 19 -1.69 -0.26 -6.42
C MET A 19 -2.06 -1.54 -5.66
N SER A 20 -1.56 -1.66 -4.44
CA SER A 20 -1.93 -2.67 -3.45
C SER A 20 -3.00 -2.14 -2.48
N SER A 21 -2.99 -2.53 -1.20
CA SER A 21 -3.95 -2.14 -0.17
C SER A 21 -3.41 -2.39 1.25
N ILE A 22 -3.88 -1.64 2.25
CA ILE A 22 -3.62 -1.93 3.67
C ILE A 22 -4.05 -3.36 4.08
N LEU A 23 -5.03 -3.92 3.37
CA LEU A 23 -5.53 -5.29 3.56
C LEU A 23 -4.48 -6.37 3.22
N SER A 24 -3.34 -5.99 2.65
CA SER A 24 -2.19 -6.87 2.48
C SER A 24 -1.48 -7.23 3.78
N PHE A 25 -1.59 -6.36 4.79
CA PHE A 25 -0.98 -6.53 6.11
C PHE A 25 -2.04 -6.76 7.20
N ASN A 26 -3.20 -6.11 7.06
CA ASN A 26 -4.30 -6.20 8.02
C ASN A 26 -5.51 -6.87 7.34
N PRO A 27 -5.59 -8.21 7.29
CA PRO A 27 -6.65 -8.91 6.57
C PRO A 27 -8.02 -8.70 7.26
N PHE A 28 -9.08 -8.60 6.47
CA PHE A 28 -10.46 -8.51 6.96
C PHE A 28 -11.25 -9.78 6.63
N PRO A 29 -12.16 -10.23 7.52
CA PRO A 29 -13.07 -11.33 7.23
C PRO A 29 -13.86 -11.11 5.93
N TYR A 30 -14.16 -12.19 5.22
CA TYR A 30 -14.88 -12.20 3.93
C TYR A 30 -14.15 -11.57 2.73
N LEU A 31 -12.95 -11.02 2.92
CA LEU A 31 -12.13 -10.43 1.85
C LEU A 31 -10.85 -11.23 1.57
N GLY A 32 -10.80 -12.52 1.90
CA GLY A 32 -9.59 -13.34 1.83
C GLY A 32 -8.90 -13.34 0.46
N ALA A 33 -9.66 -13.55 -0.62
CA ALA A 33 -9.11 -13.51 -1.99
C ALA A 33 -8.56 -12.13 -2.36
N TYR A 34 -9.22 -11.06 -1.92
CA TYR A 34 -8.76 -9.69 -2.12
C TYR A 34 -7.45 -9.43 -1.36
N CYS A 35 -7.39 -9.82 -0.08
CA CYS A 35 -6.19 -9.66 0.75
C CYS A 35 -5.01 -10.40 0.10
N ALA A 36 -5.19 -11.68 -0.26
CA ALA A 36 -4.16 -12.48 -0.90
C ALA A 36 -3.66 -11.86 -2.21
N ALA A 37 -4.58 -11.43 -3.09
CA ALA A 37 -4.22 -10.80 -4.35
C ALA A 37 -3.41 -9.51 -4.14
N LYS A 38 -3.78 -8.71 -3.14
CA LYS A 38 -3.06 -7.47 -2.83
C LYS A 38 -1.70 -7.74 -2.17
N THR A 39 -1.59 -8.75 -1.30
CA THR A 39 -0.29 -9.17 -0.72
C THR A 39 0.68 -9.67 -1.79
N VAL A 40 0.22 -10.42 -2.80
CA VAL A 40 1.11 -10.84 -3.90
C VAL A 40 1.75 -9.65 -4.62
N MET A 41 1.05 -8.52 -4.73
CA MET A 41 1.59 -7.33 -5.39
C MET A 41 2.78 -6.74 -4.64
N THR A 42 2.86 -6.82 -3.30
CA THR A 42 4.01 -6.27 -2.55
C THR A 42 5.28 -7.07 -2.86
N PHE A 43 5.18 -8.40 -2.82
CA PHE A 43 6.28 -9.29 -3.18
C PHE A 43 6.71 -9.11 -4.64
N LEU A 44 5.73 -9.01 -5.56
CA LEU A 44 6.04 -8.78 -6.97
C LEU A 44 6.79 -7.46 -7.21
N CYS A 45 6.46 -6.41 -6.47
CA CYS A 45 7.18 -5.13 -6.58
C CYS A 45 8.63 -5.26 -6.12
N GLU A 46 8.84 -5.91 -4.98
CA GLU A 46 10.17 -6.12 -4.39
C GLU A 46 11.06 -6.97 -5.29
N THR A 47 10.54 -8.06 -5.86
CA THR A 47 11.32 -8.91 -6.78
C THR A 47 11.74 -8.14 -8.03
N ILE A 48 10.85 -7.31 -8.59
CA ILE A 48 11.17 -6.53 -9.80
C ILE A 48 12.18 -5.41 -9.50
N ASP A 49 12.04 -4.72 -8.37
CA ASP A 49 13.01 -3.68 -7.98
C ASP A 49 14.42 -4.27 -7.78
N TRP A 50 14.51 -5.53 -7.34
CA TRP A 50 15.79 -6.25 -7.23
C TRP A 50 16.33 -6.76 -8.56
N GLU A 51 15.45 -7.25 -9.44
CA GLU A 51 15.83 -7.85 -10.72
C GLU A 51 16.25 -6.80 -11.77
N TRP A 52 15.73 -5.55 -11.71
CA TRP A 52 16.01 -4.51 -12.70
C TRP A 52 16.52 -3.20 -12.08
N PRO A 53 17.84 -2.96 -12.05
CA PRO A 53 18.43 -1.79 -11.40
C PRO A 53 18.00 -0.43 -11.98
N THR A 54 17.67 -0.37 -13.29
CA THR A 54 17.25 0.88 -13.96
C THR A 54 15.75 1.17 -13.80
N ILE A 55 14.97 0.20 -13.33
CA ILE A 55 13.53 0.33 -13.13
C ILE A 55 13.25 0.38 -11.64
N LYS A 56 12.68 1.49 -11.18
CA LYS A 56 12.21 1.63 -9.79
C LYS A 56 10.76 1.22 -9.68
N VAL A 57 10.44 0.37 -8.71
CA VAL A 57 9.07 -0.09 -8.48
C VAL A 57 8.60 0.37 -7.11
N GLN A 58 7.52 1.16 -7.10
CA GLN A 58 6.87 1.61 -5.88
C GLN A 58 5.53 0.90 -5.71
N CYS A 59 5.34 0.26 -4.57
CA CYS A 59 4.07 -0.31 -4.13
C CYS A 59 3.31 0.71 -3.27
N LEU A 60 2.07 0.99 -3.63
CA LEU A 60 1.16 1.82 -2.84
C LEU A 60 0.17 0.92 -2.09
N THR A 61 0.12 0.99 -0.76
CA THR A 61 -0.80 0.21 0.09
C THR A 61 -1.79 1.13 0.79
N PRO A 62 -2.69 1.81 0.05
CA PRO A 62 -3.59 2.79 0.62
C PRO A 62 -4.56 2.16 1.62
N SER A 63 -4.97 3.00 2.57
CA SER A 63 -6.17 2.78 3.38
C SER A 63 -7.38 3.37 2.64
N VAL A 64 -8.49 3.58 3.34
CA VAL A 64 -9.76 3.99 2.75
C VAL A 64 -9.64 5.35 2.04
N VAL A 65 -10.03 5.38 0.76
CA VAL A 65 -10.16 6.58 -0.08
C VAL A 65 -11.62 6.71 -0.51
N ALA A 66 -12.17 7.93 -0.52
CA ALA A 66 -13.54 8.21 -0.94
C ALA A 66 -13.71 7.94 -2.44
N THR A 67 -14.14 6.72 -2.78
CA THR A 67 -14.36 6.24 -4.15
C THR A 67 -15.59 5.35 -4.18
N ASN A 68 -16.07 5.00 -5.38
CA ASN A 68 -17.16 4.05 -5.54
C ASN A 68 -16.84 2.66 -4.96
N MET A 69 -15.56 2.27 -4.87
CA MET A 69 -15.14 1.00 -4.27
C MET A 69 -15.45 0.93 -2.78
N THR A 70 -15.35 2.05 -2.08
CA THR A 70 -15.49 2.12 -0.61
C THR A 70 -16.84 2.68 -0.18
N PHE A 71 -17.70 3.06 -1.13
CA PHE A 71 -19.02 3.65 -0.93
C PHE A 71 -19.03 4.99 -0.15
N TYR A 72 -17.87 5.58 0.12
CA TYR A 72 -17.75 6.92 0.72
C TYR A 72 -17.88 8.00 -0.36
N LYS A 73 -18.82 8.93 -0.14
CA LYS A 73 -19.07 10.07 -1.05
C LYS A 73 -18.27 11.32 -0.71
N GLU A 74 -17.87 11.48 0.54
CA GLU A 74 -17.18 12.67 1.04
C GLU A 74 -15.97 12.32 1.91
N ARG A 75 -15.13 13.32 2.16
CA ARG A 75 -14.02 13.23 3.11
C ARG A 75 -14.56 13.01 4.51
N SER A 76 -13.90 12.15 5.28
CA SER A 76 -14.07 12.09 6.73
C SER A 76 -12.70 12.24 7.42
N ILE A 77 -12.68 12.25 8.76
CA ILE A 77 -11.44 12.37 9.54
C ILE A 77 -10.43 11.28 9.15
N LEU A 78 -10.92 10.10 8.77
CA LEU A 78 -10.11 8.92 8.44
C LEU A 78 -10.13 8.55 6.95
N VAL A 79 -10.95 9.22 6.13
CA VAL A 79 -11.10 8.92 4.70
C VAL A 79 -10.55 10.07 3.87
N ASN A 80 -9.55 9.77 3.04
CA ASN A 80 -8.94 10.76 2.16
C ASN A 80 -9.75 10.94 0.86
N THR A 81 -9.75 12.14 0.27
CA THR A 81 -10.34 12.35 -1.06
C THR A 81 -9.41 11.84 -2.15
N VAL A 82 -9.97 11.50 -3.32
CA VAL A 82 -9.18 10.99 -4.45
C VAL A 82 -8.10 11.99 -4.90
N GLN A 83 -8.45 13.28 -4.98
CA GLN A 83 -7.53 14.32 -5.43
C GLN A 83 -6.38 14.53 -4.44
N ASN A 84 -6.68 14.53 -3.14
CA ASN A 84 -5.67 14.72 -2.12
C ASN A 84 -4.78 13.49 -1.96
N PHE A 85 -5.36 12.29 -2.07
CA PHE A 85 -4.60 11.04 -2.13
C PHE A 85 -3.65 11.04 -3.33
N ALA A 86 -4.14 11.30 -4.54
CA ALA A 86 -3.32 11.32 -5.75
C ALA A 86 -2.18 12.34 -5.65
N ARG A 87 -2.47 13.55 -5.14
CA ARG A 87 -1.44 14.59 -4.91
C ARG A 87 -0.33 14.10 -3.99
N GLN A 88 -0.69 13.46 -2.87
CA GLN A 88 0.30 12.97 -1.90
C GLN A 88 1.08 11.77 -2.45
N ALA A 89 0.40 10.83 -3.11
CA ALA A 89 1.03 9.64 -3.69
C ALA A 89 2.01 9.98 -4.81
N VAL A 90 1.71 11.00 -5.63
CA VAL A 90 2.68 11.51 -6.62
C VAL A 90 3.91 12.11 -5.93
N GLY A 91 3.72 12.76 -4.78
CA GLY A 91 4.80 13.31 -3.97
C GLY A 91 5.72 12.25 -3.35
N THR A 92 5.32 10.98 -3.29
CA THR A 92 6.15 9.89 -2.77
C THR A 92 6.98 9.18 -3.83
N LEU A 93 6.78 9.48 -5.12
CA LEU A 93 7.46 8.77 -6.22
C LEU A 93 8.98 8.85 -6.08
N GLY A 94 9.64 7.70 -6.14
CA GLY A 94 11.10 7.58 -6.04
C GLY A 94 11.70 7.80 -4.65
N LEU A 95 10.89 8.11 -3.63
CA LEU A 95 11.38 8.30 -2.25
C LEU A 95 11.45 6.99 -1.46
N VAL A 96 10.48 6.10 -1.69
CA VAL A 96 10.30 4.85 -0.94
C VAL A 96 9.75 3.76 -1.85
N ASN A 97 10.12 2.51 -1.60
CA ASN A 97 9.64 1.39 -2.42
C ASN A 97 8.24 0.91 -2.02
N CYS A 98 7.80 1.17 -0.79
CA CYS A 98 6.47 0.83 -0.30
C CYS A 98 5.95 1.91 0.64
N THR A 99 4.73 2.39 0.42
CA THR A 99 4.06 3.39 1.28
C THR A 99 2.55 3.31 1.09
N THR A 100 1.78 3.81 2.06
CA THR A 100 0.35 4.02 1.85
C THR A 100 0.03 5.17 0.89
N GLY A 101 1.00 6.05 0.58
CA GLY A 101 0.85 7.15 -0.37
C GLY A 101 0.13 8.39 0.19
N SER A 102 -0.21 8.39 1.49
CA SER A 102 -0.87 9.52 2.14
C SER A 102 -0.54 9.56 3.62
N PHE A 103 -0.22 10.74 4.14
CA PHE A 103 0.13 10.94 5.55
C PHE A 103 -0.98 10.45 6.50
N LEU A 104 -2.25 10.71 6.17
CA LEU A 104 -3.39 10.23 6.95
C LEU A 104 -3.47 8.70 7.02
N HIS A 105 -3.05 8.03 5.95
CA HIS A 105 -3.09 6.57 5.89
C HIS A 105 -1.93 5.96 6.67
N GLU A 106 -0.74 6.55 6.60
CA GLU A 106 0.40 6.15 7.46
C GLU A 106 0.03 6.26 8.95
N MET A 107 -0.62 7.36 9.36
CA MET A 107 -1.07 7.50 10.75
C MET A 107 -2.07 6.40 11.13
N HIS A 108 -3.05 6.10 10.27
CA HIS A 108 -4.03 5.03 10.52
C HIS A 108 -3.38 3.65 10.68
N VAL A 109 -2.43 3.31 9.80
CA VAL A 109 -1.71 2.03 9.85
C VAL A 109 -0.90 1.93 11.15
N SER A 110 -0.22 3.02 11.51
CA SER A 110 0.58 3.06 12.74
C SER A 110 -0.27 2.87 14.00
N SER A 111 -1.48 3.44 14.04
CA SER A 111 -2.41 3.24 15.16
C SER A 111 -2.91 1.79 15.23
N ASP A 112 -3.26 1.17 14.10
CA ASP A 112 -3.73 -0.22 14.08
C ASP A 112 -2.66 -1.19 14.59
N LEU A 113 -1.41 -1.02 14.17
CA LEU A 113 -0.30 -1.86 14.62
C LEU A 113 -0.02 -1.70 16.12
N VAL A 114 -0.11 -0.47 16.65
CA VAL A 114 0.06 -0.19 18.08
C VAL A 114 -1.09 -0.80 18.89
N VAL A 115 -2.33 -0.73 18.41
CA VAL A 115 -3.50 -1.36 19.07
C VAL A 115 -3.37 -2.87 19.06
N LEU A 116 -2.98 -3.46 17.93
CA LEU A 116 -2.75 -4.90 17.81
C LEU A 116 -1.64 -5.36 18.77
N LEU A 117 -0.52 -4.63 18.83
CA LEU A 117 0.57 -4.95 19.76
C LEU A 117 0.12 -4.86 21.23
N ARG A 118 -0.71 -3.86 21.58
CA ARG A 118 -1.30 -3.75 22.93
C ARG A 118 -2.23 -4.92 23.26
N LEU A 119 -3.06 -5.36 22.32
CA LEU A 119 -3.92 -6.53 22.50
C LEU A 119 -3.10 -7.81 22.67
N LEU A 120 -2.05 -8.00 21.88
CA LEU A 120 -1.15 -9.15 22.01
C LEU A 120 -0.41 -9.16 23.35
N LEU A 121 -0.02 -7.98 23.86
CA LEU A 121 0.58 -7.85 25.19
C LEU A 121 -0.44 -8.15 26.31
N LEU A 122 -1.70 -7.74 26.17
CA LEU A 122 -2.77 -8.06 27.13
C LEU A 122 -3.12 -9.56 27.14
N ILE A 123 -3.24 -10.18 25.98
CA ILE A 123 -3.50 -11.63 25.87
C ILE A 123 -2.33 -12.43 26.49
N ARG A 124 -1.09 -11.94 26.32
CA ARG A 124 0.09 -12.57 26.94
C ARG A 124 0.13 -12.39 28.46
N SER A 125 -0.40 -11.29 29.01
CA SER A 125 -0.51 -11.12 30.47
C SER A 125 -1.61 -11.97 31.10
N ASP A 126 -2.65 -12.33 30.35
CA ASP A 126 -3.71 -13.24 30.83
C ASP A 126 -3.32 -14.73 30.74
N LEU A 127 -2.21 -15.05 30.08
CA LEU A 127 -1.69 -16.42 29.89
C LEU A 127 -0.52 -16.79 30.82
N MET A 128 -0.09 -15.89 31.72
CA MET A 128 0.93 -16.13 32.76
C MET A 128 0.35 -15.98 34.15
#